data_AF-A0A3D5XAS9-F1
#
_entry.id   AF-A0A3D5XAS9-F1
#
_cell.length_a   1.000
_cell.length_b   1.000
_cell.length_c   1.000
_cell.angle_alpha   90.00
_cell.angle_beta   90.00
_cell.angle_gamma   90.00
#
_symmetry.space_group_name_H-M   'P 1'
#
loop_
_entity.id
_entity.type
_entity.pdbx_description
1 polymer ?
#
loop_
_entity_poly.entity_id
_entity_poly.type
_entity_poly.pdbx_seq_one_letter_code
_entity_poly.pdbx_strand_id
1 'polypeptide(L)' 'MHIDFPLPLVAGRLIKRFKRFLADVVLNSGETVTAH' A
#
# COMPACT_ATOMS: atom_id res chain seq x y z
N MET A 1 -4.45 -15.65 14.70
CA MET A 1 -3.66 -16.15 13.55
C MET A 1 -2.52 -15.18 13.35
N HIS A 2 -1.28 -15.66 13.42
CA HIS A 2 -0.09 -14.89 13.05
C HIS A 2 0.21 -15.21 11.59
N ILE A 3 0.37 -14.19 10.77
CA ILE A 3 0.85 -14.34 9.39
C ILE A 3 2.30 -13.88 9.41
N ASP A 4 3.20 -14.81 9.11
CA ASP A 4 4.62 -14.53 8.91
C ASP A 4 4.81 -13.95 7.51
N PHE A 5 5.02 -12.64 7.43
CA PHE A 5 5.44 -12.00 6.18
C PHE A 5 6.97 -12.12 6.03
N PRO A 6 7.49 -12.39 4.82
CA PRO A 6 8.93 -12.49 4.60
C PRO A 6 9.67 -11.17 4.86
N LEU A 7 8.94 -10.04 4.85
CA LEU A 7 9.43 -8.70 5.10
C LEU A 7 8.40 -7.92 5.93
N PRO A 8 8.82 -6.93 6.72
CA PRO A 8 7.91 -6.00 7.39
C PRO A 8 7.03 -5.27 6.36
N LEU A 9 5.74 -5.13 6.68
CA LEU A 9 4.81 -4.37 5.85
C LEU A 9 5.11 -2.87 5.93
N VAL A 10 4.93 -2.17 4.82
CA VAL A 10 5.06 -0.70 4.74
C VAL A 10 3.67 -0.08 4.88
N ALA A 11 3.53 0.88 5.80
CA ALA A 11 2.28 1.60 6.01
C ALA A 11 2.10 2.74 4.99
N GLY A 12 0.85 3.00 4.60
CA GLY A 12 0.49 4.13 3.75
C GLY A 12 -1.01 4.44 3.82
N ARG A 13 -1.39 5.64 3.38
CA ARG A 13 -2.79 6.10 3.34
C ARG A 13 -3.33 6.00 1.91
N LEU A 14 -4.46 5.31 1.77
CA LEU A 14 -5.15 5.17 0.49
C LEU A 14 -5.64 6.53 -0.03
N ILE A 15 -5.37 6.81 -1.31
CA ILE A 15 -5.89 7.97 -2.05
C ILE A 15 -7.11 7.54 -2.88
N LYS A 16 -6.92 6.56 -3.77
CA LYS A 16 -7.98 6.03 -4.65
C LYS A 16 -7.69 4.59 -5.06
N ARG A 17 -8.75 3.82 -5.27
CA ARG A 17 -8.70 2.48 -5.89
C ARG A 17 -9.33 2.53 -7.27
N PHE A 18 -8.69 1.94 -8.27
CA PHE A 18 -9.12 1.99 -9.66
C PHE A 18 -8.73 0.72 -10.41
N LYS A 19 -9.30 0.54 -11.61
CA LYS A 19 -9.07 -0.63 -12.46
C LYS A 19 -9.19 -1.97 -11.71
N ARG A 20 -10.00 -2.02 -10.63
CA ARG A 20 -10.24 -3.17 -9.73
C ARG A 20 -9.04 -3.61 -8.89
N PHE A 21 -7.84 -3.62 -9.46
CA PHE A 21 -6.61 -4.16 -8.87
C PHE A 21 -5.50 -3.12 -8.68
N LEU A 22 -5.77 -1.82 -8.80
CA LEU A 22 -4.77 -0.79 -8.55
C LEU A 22 -5.24 0.18 -7.47
N ALA A 23 -4.30 0.65 -6.67
CA ALA A 23 -4.53 1.67 -5.65
C ALA A 23 -3.37 2.65 -5.58
N ASP A 24 -3.66 3.95 -5.63
CA ASP A 24 -2.66 4.97 -5.30
C ASP A 24 -2.65 5.19 -3.78
N VAL A 25 -1.47 5.16 -3.19
CA VAL A 25 -1.22 5.23 -1.74
C VAL A 25 -0.13 6.25 -1.47
N VAL A 26 -0.33 7.13 -0.49
CA VAL A 26 0.73 8.02 0.01
C VAL A 26 1.46 7.34 1.18
N LEU A 27 2.77 7.24 1.08
CA LEU A 27 3.65 6.71 2.13
C LEU A 27 3.91 7.78 3.19
N ASN A 28 4.43 7.37 4.35
CA ASN A 28 4.83 8.31 5.41
C ASN A 28 5.96 9.27 4.98
N SER A 29 6.71 8.95 3.93
CA SER A 29 7.69 9.85 3.30
C SER A 29 7.05 10.99 2.51
N GLY A 30 5.75 10.93 2.23
CA GLY A 30 5.04 11.84 1.31
C GLY A 30 5.05 11.37 -0.15
N GLU A 31 5.81 10.32 -0.48
CA GLU A 31 5.80 9.72 -1.82
C GLU A 31 4.46 9.05 -2.13
N THR A 32 4.00 9.18 -3.37
CA THR A 32 2.82 8.44 -3.87
C THR A 32 3.27 7.25 -4.71
N VAL A 33 2.77 6.07 -4.37
CA VAL A 33 3.04 4.81 -5.09
C VAL A 33 1.73 4.18 -5.57
N THR A 34 1.79 3.43 -6.67
CA THR A 34 0.66 2.59 -7.13
C THR A 34 0.90 1.14 -6.68
N ALA A 35 0.02 0.63 -5.81
CA ALA A 35 0.00 -0.74 -5.33
C ALA A 35 -0.98 -1.61 -6.13
N HIS A 36 -0.71 -2.92 -6.18
CA HIS A 36 -1.59 -3.95 -6.74
C HIS A 36 -2.30 -4.73 -5.62
#